data_AF-A0A1I2ILA9-F1
#
_entry.id   AF-A0A1I2ILA9-F1
#
_cell.length_a   1.000
_cell.length_b   1.000
_cell.length_c   1.000
_cell.angle_alpha   90.00
_cell.angle_beta   90.00
_cell.angle_gamma   90.00
#
_symmetry.space_group_name_H-M   'P 1'
#
loop_
_entity.id
_entity.type
_entity.pdbx_description
1 polymer ?
#
loop_
_entity_poly.entity_id
_entity_poly.type
_entity_poly.pdbx_seq_one_letter_code
_entity_poly.pdbx_strand_id
1 'polypeptide(L)'
;MTQALPPYEVGRLAGAVLDSVGSVVVGKRDSLELVLAGILAGGHVLLEDMPGLGKTLTARSFAQALGLDFRRLQFTPDLLPADVTGSFLYDQRKGDFAFRAGPVFTNMLLADEINRTPPKTQSALLEAMQEKQVSVEGVTYRLDPPFHVIATANPIEYEGTYPLPEAQLDRFLLRVSFGYPTAEEEWSVLQRRMARRQEEATLTPVVDARTLQMMQAALESVAVEDSIGRYIVALASATREHGAVLVGSSPRGSLALLLLARARAAMAGRDYVVPEDVKDVAIPALAHRITLRPEMWLRQVNPSFVVQEVLTAVPAPASGALPTYARHD
;
A
#
# COMPACT_ATOMS: atom_id res chain seq x y z
N MET A 1 14.59 20.39 -2.12
CA MET A 1 13.17 20.28 -2.54
C MET A 1 13.14 19.54 -3.86
N THR A 2 12.52 18.37 -3.90
CA THR A 2 12.31 17.63 -5.15
C THR A 2 11.26 18.38 -5.98
N GLN A 3 11.58 18.73 -7.22
CA GLN A 3 10.66 19.46 -8.09
C GLN A 3 9.49 18.56 -8.48
N ALA A 4 8.25 18.97 -8.20
CA ALA A 4 7.06 18.20 -8.55
C ALA A 4 6.85 18.15 -10.08
N LEU A 5 6.39 17.00 -10.59
CA LEU A 5 5.90 16.89 -11.97
C LEU A 5 4.49 17.46 -12.10
N PRO A 6 4.06 17.90 -13.29
CA PRO A 6 2.67 18.24 -13.53
C PRO A 6 1.79 16.96 -13.53
N PRO A 7 0.52 17.01 -13.06
CA PRO A 7 -0.33 15.83 -12.95
C PRO A 7 -0.54 15.05 -14.25
N TYR A 8 -0.61 15.71 -15.41
CA TYR A 8 -0.72 15.01 -16.71
C TYR A 8 0.49 14.09 -16.99
N GLU A 9 1.68 14.49 -16.55
CA GLU A 9 2.90 13.70 -16.72
C GLU A 9 2.92 12.52 -15.74
N VAL A 10 2.42 12.72 -14.51
CA VAL A 10 2.19 11.62 -13.56
C VAL A 10 1.26 10.59 -14.17
N GLY A 11 0.15 10.99 -14.78
CA GLY A 11 -0.78 10.06 -15.44
C GLY A 11 -0.16 9.28 -16.58
N ARG A 12 0.64 9.95 -17.44
CA ARG A 12 1.37 9.29 -18.52
C ARG A 12 2.36 8.24 -18.01
N LEU A 13 3.17 8.59 -17.00
CA LEU A 13 4.16 7.69 -16.42
C LEU A 13 3.50 6.54 -15.64
N ALA A 14 2.43 6.82 -14.90
CA ALA A 14 1.65 5.81 -14.20
C ALA A 14 1.05 4.79 -15.17
N GLY A 15 0.47 5.24 -16.29
CA GLY A 15 0.00 4.37 -17.36
C GLY A 15 1.11 3.45 -17.88
N ALA A 16 2.27 4.02 -18.21
CA ALA A 16 3.43 3.24 -18.70
C ALA A 16 3.95 2.23 -17.67
N VAL A 17 3.99 2.59 -16.38
CA VAL A 17 4.36 1.67 -15.29
C VAL A 17 3.36 0.52 -15.21
N LEU A 18 2.06 0.82 -15.21
CA LEU A 18 1.02 -0.20 -15.11
C LEU A 18 0.99 -1.11 -16.35
N ASP A 19 1.28 -0.59 -17.54
CA ASP A 19 1.36 -1.38 -18.77
C ASP A 19 2.58 -2.30 -18.74
N SER A 20 3.72 -1.80 -18.25
CA SER A 20 4.92 -2.60 -18.02
C SER A 20 4.65 -3.72 -17.01
N VAL A 21 4.03 -3.43 -15.87
CA VAL A 21 3.67 -4.44 -14.86
C VAL A 21 2.62 -5.41 -15.39
N GLY A 22 1.61 -4.92 -16.11
CA GLY A 22 0.54 -5.72 -16.73
C GLY A 22 1.01 -6.63 -17.86
N SER A 23 2.22 -6.41 -18.40
CA SER A 23 2.86 -7.35 -19.33
C SER A 23 3.29 -8.66 -18.64
N VAL A 24 3.45 -8.64 -17.31
CA VAL A 24 3.93 -9.77 -16.51
C VAL A 24 2.85 -10.30 -15.57
N VAL A 25 2.13 -9.41 -14.90
CA VAL A 25 1.01 -9.75 -14.03
C VAL A 25 -0.27 -9.68 -14.87
N VAL A 26 -0.86 -10.84 -15.15
CA VAL A 26 -2.06 -10.94 -15.99
C VAL A 26 -3.32 -10.78 -15.15
N GLY A 27 -4.29 -10.07 -15.71
CA GLY A 27 -5.51 -9.70 -15.01
C GLY A 27 -5.26 -8.62 -13.98
N LYS A 28 -6.33 -8.14 -13.34
CA LYS A 28 -6.23 -7.33 -12.10
C LYS A 28 -5.71 -5.90 -12.29
N ARG A 29 -6.01 -5.25 -13.42
CA ARG A 29 -5.62 -3.85 -13.67
C ARG A 29 -6.06 -2.92 -12.53
N ASP A 30 -7.29 -3.04 -12.06
CA ASP A 30 -7.83 -2.23 -10.97
C ASP A 30 -7.03 -2.41 -9.67
N SER A 31 -6.66 -3.65 -9.34
CA SER A 31 -5.84 -3.94 -8.16
C SER A 31 -4.41 -3.40 -8.32
N LEU A 32 -3.82 -3.47 -9.51
CA LEU A 32 -2.51 -2.88 -9.80
C LEU A 32 -2.57 -1.34 -9.70
N GLU A 33 -3.65 -0.73 -10.15
CA GLU A 33 -3.88 0.71 -10.00
C GLU A 33 -3.97 1.11 -8.52
N LEU A 34 -4.65 0.32 -7.68
CA LEU A 34 -4.69 0.55 -6.24
C LEU A 34 -3.30 0.43 -5.60
N VAL A 35 -2.51 -0.58 -5.97
CA VAL A 35 -1.13 -0.74 -5.48
C VAL A 35 -0.28 0.47 -5.88
N LEU A 36 -0.34 0.90 -7.14
CA LEU A 36 0.41 2.06 -7.61
C LEU A 36 -0.06 3.35 -6.92
N ALA A 37 -1.37 3.55 -6.76
CA ALA A 37 -1.92 4.69 -6.01
C ALA A 37 -1.39 4.71 -4.57
N GLY A 38 -1.29 3.54 -3.92
CA GLY A 38 -0.69 3.40 -2.60
C GLY A 38 0.78 3.82 -2.54
N ILE A 39 1.57 3.41 -3.54
CA ILE A 39 2.98 3.78 -3.66
C ILE A 39 3.13 5.28 -3.93
N LEU A 40 2.35 5.85 -4.87
CA LEU A 40 2.37 7.29 -5.17
C LEU A 40 1.93 8.14 -3.98
N ALA A 41 0.99 7.65 -3.18
CA ALA A 41 0.57 8.30 -1.94
C ALA A 41 1.59 8.19 -0.78
N GLY A 42 2.79 7.64 -1.01
CA GLY A 42 3.81 7.50 0.04
C GLY A 42 3.53 6.35 1.02
N GLY A 43 2.53 5.53 0.75
CA GLY A 43 1.98 4.54 1.66
C GLY A 43 2.62 3.16 1.57
N HIS A 44 2.16 2.29 2.46
CA HIS A 44 2.44 0.86 2.48
C HIS A 44 1.16 0.09 2.10
N VAL A 45 1.30 -1.03 1.40
CA VAL A 45 0.19 -1.81 0.87
C VAL A 45 0.17 -3.19 1.51
N LEU A 46 -1.01 -3.61 1.98
CA LEU A 46 -1.24 -4.99 2.44
C LEU A 46 -1.97 -5.78 1.36
N LEU A 47 -1.38 -6.89 0.91
CA LEU A 47 -1.93 -7.82 -0.07
C LEU A 47 -2.51 -9.05 0.65
N GLU A 48 -3.84 -9.07 0.78
CA GLU A 48 -4.57 -10.16 1.41
C GLU A 48 -5.17 -11.06 0.32
N ASP A 49 -4.53 -12.20 0.09
CA ASP A 49 -5.03 -13.22 -0.84
C ASP A 49 -4.46 -14.60 -0.52
N MET A 50 -4.95 -15.60 -1.23
CA MET A 50 -4.43 -16.96 -1.24
C MET A 50 -2.97 -17.04 -1.71
N PRO A 51 -2.21 -18.04 -1.24
CA PRO A 51 -0.92 -18.40 -1.81
C PRO A 51 -1.01 -18.63 -3.33
N GLY A 52 0.07 -18.31 -4.05
CA GLY A 52 0.18 -18.57 -5.49
C GLY A 52 -0.43 -17.52 -6.42
N LEU A 53 -1.07 -16.47 -5.89
CA LEU A 53 -1.75 -15.43 -6.70
C LEU A 53 -0.84 -14.32 -7.24
N GLY A 54 0.46 -14.60 -7.40
CA GLY A 54 1.40 -13.68 -8.04
C GLY A 54 1.82 -12.47 -7.21
N LYS A 55 1.56 -12.42 -5.90
CA LYS A 55 1.93 -11.27 -5.03
C LYS A 55 3.41 -10.90 -5.10
N THR A 56 4.29 -11.91 -5.04
CA THR A 56 5.75 -11.73 -5.17
C THR A 56 6.13 -11.18 -6.53
N LEU A 57 5.45 -11.64 -7.59
CA LEU A 57 5.66 -11.16 -8.94
C LEU A 57 5.21 -9.71 -9.08
N THR A 58 4.07 -9.34 -8.50
CA THR A 58 3.56 -7.96 -8.48
C THR A 58 4.52 -7.01 -7.78
N ALA A 59 4.95 -7.32 -6.55
CA ALA A 59 5.88 -6.47 -5.80
C ALA A 59 7.22 -6.29 -6.54
N ARG A 60 7.78 -7.38 -7.07
CA ARG A 60 9.02 -7.32 -7.86
C ARG A 60 8.84 -6.52 -9.15
N SER A 61 7.70 -6.68 -9.83
CA SER A 61 7.41 -5.98 -11.09
C SER A 61 7.30 -4.47 -10.87
N PHE A 62 6.64 -4.05 -9.79
CA PHE A 62 6.60 -2.63 -9.40
C PHE A 62 7.98 -2.09 -9.07
N ALA A 63 8.79 -2.83 -8.29
CA ALA A 63 10.15 -2.38 -7.97
C ALA A 63 11.00 -2.19 -9.23
N GLN A 64 10.93 -3.13 -10.19
CA GLN A 64 11.65 -3.00 -11.46
C GLN A 64 11.13 -1.85 -12.30
N ALA A 65 9.81 -1.74 -12.52
CA ALA A 65 9.20 -0.69 -13.33
C ALA A 65 9.44 0.72 -12.75
N LEU A 66 9.54 0.84 -11.42
CA LEU A 66 9.80 2.09 -10.72
C LEU A 66 11.29 2.37 -10.46
N GLY A 67 12.19 1.47 -10.88
CA GLY A 67 13.63 1.63 -10.69
C GLY A 67 14.05 1.69 -9.22
N LEU A 68 13.47 0.82 -8.39
CA LEU A 68 13.65 0.76 -6.95
C LEU A 68 14.48 -0.46 -6.53
N ASP A 69 15.34 -0.27 -5.53
CA ASP A 69 15.99 -1.39 -4.86
C ASP A 69 14.94 -2.26 -4.17
N PHE A 70 15.00 -3.57 -4.46
CA PHE A 70 14.03 -4.54 -3.98
C PHE A 70 14.69 -5.54 -3.03
N ARG A 71 14.04 -5.76 -1.88
CA ARG A 71 14.35 -6.90 -1.01
C ARG A 71 13.07 -7.65 -0.67
N ARG A 72 13.20 -8.97 -0.49
CA ARG A 72 12.15 -9.84 0.01
C ARG A 72 12.59 -10.38 1.36
N LEU A 73 11.70 -10.27 2.34
CA LEU A 73 11.85 -10.87 3.65
C LEU A 73 10.66 -11.79 3.90
N GLN A 74 10.94 -13.06 4.12
CA GLN A 74 9.94 -14.04 4.53
C GLN A 74 9.80 -13.95 6.05
N PHE A 75 8.58 -13.74 6.54
CA PHE A 75 8.28 -13.74 7.96
C PHE A 75 8.06 -15.19 8.41
N THR A 76 8.90 -15.65 9.32
CA THR A 76 8.87 -17.00 9.91
C THR A 76 8.74 -16.89 11.44
N PRO A 77 8.29 -17.96 12.13
CA PRO A 77 8.09 -17.92 13.58
C PRO A 77 9.34 -17.61 14.41
N ASP A 78 10.52 -17.94 13.86
CA ASP A 78 11.84 -17.78 14.47
C ASP A 78 12.52 -16.45 14.13
N LEU A 79 11.94 -15.64 13.24
CA LEU A 79 12.51 -14.38 12.80
C LEU A 79 12.62 -13.37 13.97
N LEU A 80 13.82 -12.85 14.20
CA LEU A 80 14.08 -11.88 15.26
C LEU A 80 13.95 -10.44 14.74
N PRO A 81 13.66 -9.45 15.61
CA PRO A 81 13.67 -8.04 15.22
C PRO A 81 14.95 -7.60 14.51
N ALA A 82 16.10 -8.08 14.99
CA ALA A 82 17.42 -7.77 14.44
C ALA A 82 17.62 -8.31 13.00
N ASP A 83 16.90 -9.37 12.61
CA ASP A 83 16.94 -9.88 11.23
C ASP A 83 16.18 -8.96 10.26
N VAL A 84 15.33 -8.08 10.79
CA VAL A 84 14.59 -7.06 10.04
C VAL A 84 15.38 -5.76 10.02
N THR A 85 15.81 -5.29 11.19
CA THR A 85 16.44 -3.98 11.41
C THR A 85 17.94 -3.97 11.18
N GLY A 86 18.60 -5.12 11.20
CA GLY A 86 20.05 -5.23 11.21
C GLY A 86 20.64 -5.30 12.62
N SER A 87 21.92 -5.65 12.68
CA SER A 87 22.67 -5.88 13.92
C SER A 87 24.14 -5.53 13.76
N PHE A 88 24.83 -5.35 14.89
CA PHE A 88 26.29 -5.22 14.91
C PHE A 88 26.92 -6.60 14.93
N LEU A 89 27.73 -6.90 13.91
CA LEU A 89 28.52 -8.12 13.85
C LEU A 89 30.00 -7.81 14.04
N TYR A 90 30.69 -8.63 14.84
CA TYR A 90 32.13 -8.49 15.05
C TYR A 90 32.89 -8.82 13.76
N ASP A 91 33.61 -7.83 13.22
CA ASP A 91 34.49 -7.99 12.07
C ASP A 91 35.89 -8.36 12.58
N GLN A 92 36.22 -9.65 12.53
CA GLN A 92 37.52 -10.17 12.98
C GLN A 92 38.73 -9.53 12.30
N ARG A 93 38.57 -9.00 11.06
CA ARG A 93 39.67 -8.36 10.34
C ARG A 93 39.99 -6.97 10.88
N LYS A 94 38.96 -6.27 11.39
CA LYS A 94 39.08 -4.92 11.95
C LYS A 94 39.21 -4.92 13.47
N GLY A 95 38.84 -6.02 14.13
CA GLY A 95 38.78 -6.09 15.59
C GLY A 95 37.68 -5.21 16.18
N ASP A 96 36.62 -4.94 15.43
CA ASP A 96 35.57 -3.99 15.79
C ASP A 96 34.18 -4.48 15.35
N PHE A 97 33.13 -3.94 15.97
CA PHE A 97 31.74 -4.25 15.64
C PHE A 97 31.26 -3.37 14.48
N ALA A 98 30.89 -4.00 13.36
CA ALA A 98 30.37 -3.32 12.18
C ALA A 98 28.87 -3.53 12.03
N PHE A 99 28.13 -2.44 11.82
CA PHE A 99 26.70 -2.52 11.53
C PHE A 99 26.45 -3.26 10.21
N ARG A 100 25.55 -4.24 10.25
CA ARG A 100 25.04 -4.97 9.09
C ARG A 100 23.57 -4.62 8.92
N ALA A 101 23.30 -3.82 7.89
CA ALA A 101 21.98 -3.37 7.53
C ALA A 101 21.04 -4.55 7.21
N GLY A 102 19.89 -4.58 7.87
CA GLY A 102 18.83 -5.54 7.61
C GLY A 102 18.12 -5.32 6.26
N PRO A 103 17.13 -6.17 5.91
CA PRO A 103 16.38 -6.08 4.67
C PRO A 103 15.50 -4.82 4.54
N VAL A 104 15.22 -4.10 5.64
CA VAL A 104 14.48 -2.82 5.57
C VAL A 104 15.26 -1.70 4.87
N PHE A 105 16.59 -1.82 4.75
CA PHE A 105 17.43 -0.87 4.01
C PHE A 105 17.37 -1.15 2.51
N THR A 106 16.25 -0.73 1.91
CA THR A 106 15.90 -0.87 0.49
C THR A 106 14.85 0.20 0.14
N ASN A 107 14.49 0.38 -1.13
CA ASN A 107 13.38 1.27 -1.48
C ASN A 107 12.01 0.57 -1.46
N MET A 108 11.95 -0.70 -1.85
CA MET A 108 10.75 -1.52 -1.79
C MET A 108 11.02 -2.85 -1.10
N LEU A 109 10.34 -3.09 0.02
CA LEU A 109 10.40 -4.33 0.76
C LEU A 109 9.12 -5.15 0.53
N LEU A 110 9.26 -6.38 0.06
CA LEU A 110 8.22 -7.39 0.15
C LEU A 110 8.34 -8.10 1.51
N ALA A 111 7.37 -7.87 2.39
CA ALA A 111 7.25 -8.55 3.68
C ALA A 111 6.23 -9.69 3.52
N ASP A 112 6.71 -10.90 3.29
CA ASP A 112 5.87 -12.04 2.93
C ASP A 112 5.40 -12.78 4.20
N GLU A 113 4.09 -13.04 4.30
CA GLU A 113 3.45 -13.75 5.40
C GLU A 113 3.69 -13.11 6.77
N ILE A 114 3.50 -11.79 6.87
CA ILE A 114 3.81 -11.01 8.08
C ILE A 114 3.07 -11.51 9.34
N ASN A 115 1.97 -12.22 9.15
CA ASN A 115 1.21 -12.86 10.22
C ASN A 115 1.80 -14.20 10.69
N ARG A 116 2.96 -14.66 10.23
CA ARG A 116 3.63 -15.89 10.71
C ARG A 116 4.73 -15.66 11.76
N THR A 117 4.97 -14.40 12.13
CA THR A 117 6.01 -14.03 13.09
C THR A 117 5.41 -13.40 14.35
N PRO A 118 6.02 -13.58 15.54
CA PRO A 118 5.56 -12.96 16.77
C PRO A 118 5.42 -11.42 16.71
N PRO A 119 4.53 -10.83 17.54
CA PRO A 119 4.25 -9.39 17.53
C PRO A 119 5.48 -8.48 17.72
N LYS A 120 6.51 -8.95 18.42
CA LYS A 120 7.74 -8.18 18.66
C LYS A 120 8.49 -7.87 17.37
N THR A 121 8.61 -8.86 16.47
CA THR A 121 9.30 -8.68 15.18
C THR A 121 8.43 -7.94 14.17
N GLN A 122 7.11 -8.18 14.17
CA GLN A 122 6.16 -7.36 13.41
C GLN A 122 6.31 -5.87 13.77
N SER A 123 6.41 -5.56 15.07
CA SER A 123 6.56 -4.19 15.56
C SER A 123 7.82 -3.50 15.02
N ALA A 124 8.92 -4.23 14.85
CA ALA A 124 10.17 -3.67 14.30
C ALA A 124 10.00 -3.21 12.84
N LEU A 125 9.30 -3.98 12.01
CA LEU A 125 8.95 -3.56 10.64
C LEU A 125 8.00 -2.35 10.67
N LEU A 126 6.99 -2.37 11.52
CA LEU A 126 5.97 -1.31 11.59
C LEU A 126 6.53 0.02 12.12
N GLU A 127 7.52 -0.02 13.01
CA GLU A 127 8.29 1.15 13.44
C GLU A 127 9.05 1.73 12.25
N ALA A 128 9.79 0.90 11.50
CA ALA A 128 10.51 1.33 10.31
C ALA A 128 9.58 1.95 9.24
N MET A 129 8.37 1.39 9.07
CA MET A 129 7.34 1.94 8.19
C MET A 129 6.88 3.35 8.60
N GLN A 130 6.68 3.57 9.90
CA GLN A 130 6.11 4.80 10.44
C GLN A 130 7.16 5.91 10.57
N GLU A 131 8.35 5.58 11.09
CA GLU A 131 9.40 6.53 11.42
C GLU A 131 10.38 6.75 10.27
N LYS A 132 10.35 5.89 9.23
CA LYS A 132 11.29 5.90 8.09
C LYS A 132 12.76 5.85 8.54
N GLN A 133 13.00 5.27 9.70
CA GLN A 133 14.30 5.09 10.32
C GLN A 133 14.25 3.88 11.24
N VAL A 134 15.43 3.40 11.64
CA VAL A 134 15.61 2.25 12.52
C VAL A 134 16.62 2.64 13.59
N SER A 135 16.37 2.27 14.85
CA SER A 135 17.32 2.47 15.94
C SER A 135 17.88 1.13 16.42
N VAL A 136 19.20 0.97 16.35
CA VAL A 136 19.92 -0.23 16.81
C VAL A 136 20.99 0.19 17.80
N GLU A 137 20.93 -0.32 19.04
CA GLU A 137 21.88 -0.04 20.12
C GLU A 137 22.13 1.47 20.36
N GLY A 138 21.06 2.28 20.26
CA GLY A 138 21.13 3.72 20.47
C GLY A 138 21.62 4.54 19.26
N VAL A 139 21.97 3.89 18.14
CA VAL A 139 22.31 4.55 16.88
C VAL A 139 21.12 4.50 15.93
N THR A 140 20.71 5.67 15.42
CA THR A 140 19.60 5.80 14.48
C THR A 140 20.11 5.85 13.04
N TYR A 141 19.54 5.00 12.19
CA TYR A 141 19.81 4.92 10.76
C TYR A 141 18.54 5.27 9.98
N ARG A 142 18.63 6.27 9.10
CA ARG A 142 17.51 6.65 8.22
C ARG A 142 17.43 5.70 7.03
N LEU A 143 16.21 5.44 6.58
CA LEU A 143 15.95 4.68 5.36
C LEU A 143 15.99 5.61 4.15
N ASP A 144 16.55 5.13 3.05
CA ASP A 144 16.65 5.91 1.82
C ASP A 144 15.26 6.09 1.19
N PRO A 145 14.82 7.34 0.93
CA PRO A 145 13.54 7.57 0.27
C PRO A 145 13.65 7.25 -1.23
N PRO A 146 12.57 6.79 -1.88
CA PRO A 146 11.30 6.39 -1.27
C PRO A 146 11.41 5.02 -0.57
N PHE A 147 10.67 4.83 0.52
CA PHE A 147 10.60 3.56 1.26
C PHE A 147 9.17 3.04 1.36
N HIS A 148 8.89 1.95 0.65
CA HIS A 148 7.59 1.29 0.58
C HIS A 148 7.68 -0.16 1.05
N VAL A 149 6.58 -0.62 1.64
CA VAL A 149 6.42 -2.01 2.07
C VAL A 149 5.17 -2.53 1.40
N ILE A 150 5.33 -3.64 0.69
CA ILE A 150 4.23 -4.47 0.23
C ILE A 150 4.24 -5.69 1.14
N ALA A 151 3.26 -5.77 2.04
CA ALA A 151 3.13 -6.90 2.94
C ALA A 151 2.13 -7.91 2.40
N THR A 152 2.32 -9.19 2.69
CA THR A 152 1.31 -10.22 2.43
C THR A 152 0.88 -10.84 3.76
N ALA A 153 -0.41 -11.16 3.88
CA ALA A 153 -0.93 -11.98 4.97
C ALA A 153 -1.66 -13.18 4.36
N ASN A 154 -1.51 -14.35 5.00
CA ASN A 154 -2.23 -15.57 4.63
C ASN A 154 -3.44 -15.75 5.56
N PRO A 155 -4.69 -15.71 5.06
CA PRO A 155 -5.88 -15.76 5.90
C PRO A 155 -6.27 -17.17 6.40
N ILE A 156 -5.63 -18.25 5.93
CA ILE A 156 -6.15 -19.64 6.10
C ILE A 156 -5.32 -20.52 7.05
N GLU A 157 -4.15 -20.10 7.51
CA GLU A 157 -3.36 -20.91 8.44
C GLU A 157 -3.88 -20.82 9.88
N TYR A 158 -4.52 -21.90 10.35
CA TYR A 158 -5.12 -22.04 11.69
C TYR A 158 -4.10 -22.28 12.81
N GLU A 159 -2.86 -22.68 12.49
CA GLU A 159 -1.79 -22.89 13.47
C GLU A 159 -0.58 -22.01 13.14
N GLY A 160 -0.02 -21.36 14.16
CA GLY A 160 1.22 -20.59 14.02
C GLY A 160 1.08 -19.20 13.38
N THR A 161 -0.15 -18.67 13.27
CA THR A 161 -0.37 -17.29 12.82
C THR A 161 -0.66 -16.34 13.99
N TYR A 162 -0.07 -15.14 13.90
CA TYR A 162 -0.25 -14.01 14.79
C TYR A 162 -0.95 -12.89 13.99
N PRO A 163 -2.27 -12.75 14.10
CA PRO A 163 -2.99 -11.70 13.38
C PRO A 163 -2.47 -10.34 13.81
N LEU A 164 -2.38 -9.42 12.86
CA LEU A 164 -1.98 -8.05 13.15
C LEU A 164 -3.10 -7.38 13.97
N PRO A 165 -2.80 -6.81 15.14
CA PRO A 165 -3.72 -5.95 15.85
C PRO A 165 -4.21 -4.81 14.94
N GLU A 166 -5.42 -4.32 15.19
CA GLU A 166 -6.04 -3.24 14.40
C GLU A 166 -5.17 -1.99 14.32
N ALA A 167 -4.54 -1.61 15.43
CA ALA A 167 -3.59 -0.49 15.49
C ALA A 167 -2.37 -0.69 14.57
N GLN A 168 -2.01 -1.93 14.26
CA GLN A 168 -0.95 -2.27 13.31
C GLN A 168 -1.46 -2.24 11.87
N LEU A 169 -2.63 -2.81 11.61
CA LEU A 169 -3.30 -2.75 10.30
C LEU A 169 -3.53 -1.30 9.83
N ASP A 170 -3.85 -0.38 10.75
CA ASP A 170 -4.07 1.04 10.45
C ASP A 170 -2.84 1.74 9.86
N ARG A 171 -1.63 1.15 10.00
CA ARG A 171 -0.39 1.64 9.39
C ARG A 171 -0.28 1.36 7.89
N PHE A 172 -1.05 0.42 7.35
CA PHE A 172 -1.15 0.21 5.92
C PHE A 172 -2.15 1.19 5.33
N LEU A 173 -1.73 1.90 4.27
CA LEU A 173 -2.56 2.91 3.63
C LEU A 173 -3.81 2.27 3.01
N LEU A 174 -3.61 1.14 2.34
CA LEU A 174 -4.68 0.32 1.79
C LEU A 174 -4.41 -1.17 1.94
N ARG A 175 -5.51 -1.94 1.89
CA ARG A 175 -5.54 -3.39 1.78
C ARG A 175 -6.17 -3.78 0.44
N VAL A 176 -5.45 -4.56 -0.35
CA VAL A 176 -5.86 -5.01 -1.69
C VAL A 176 -6.00 -6.53 -1.68
N SER A 177 -7.05 -7.01 -2.34
CA SER A 177 -7.22 -8.40 -2.73
C SER A 177 -7.28 -8.47 -4.25
N PHE A 178 -6.53 -9.41 -4.81
CA PHE A 178 -6.50 -9.72 -6.23
C PHE A 178 -7.52 -10.79 -6.63
N GLY A 179 -7.91 -11.68 -5.73
CA GLY A 179 -8.73 -12.84 -6.04
C GLY A 179 -8.05 -13.82 -7.02
N TYR A 180 -8.78 -14.90 -7.36
CA TYR A 180 -8.35 -15.85 -8.39
C TYR A 180 -8.50 -15.24 -9.78
N PRO A 181 -7.51 -15.41 -10.68
CA PRO A 181 -7.69 -15.05 -12.07
C PRO A 181 -8.84 -15.87 -12.67
N THR A 182 -9.50 -15.31 -13.67
CA THR A 182 -10.40 -16.06 -14.54
C THR A 182 -9.63 -17.13 -15.32
N ALA A 183 -10.32 -18.15 -15.82
CA ALA A 183 -9.69 -19.21 -16.62
C ALA A 183 -8.95 -18.65 -17.85
N GLU A 184 -9.45 -17.57 -18.45
CA GLU A 184 -8.80 -16.90 -19.59
C GLU A 184 -7.53 -16.15 -19.17
N GLU A 185 -7.56 -15.45 -18.04
CA GLU A 185 -6.38 -14.79 -17.47
C GLU A 185 -5.31 -15.82 -17.08
N GLU A 186 -5.71 -16.92 -16.43
CA GLU A 186 -4.82 -18.00 -16.05
C GLU A 186 -4.18 -18.66 -17.29
N TRP A 187 -4.96 -18.90 -18.33
CA TRP A 187 -4.43 -19.38 -19.62
C TRP A 187 -3.42 -18.40 -20.23
N SER A 188 -3.69 -17.10 -20.17
CA SER A 188 -2.76 -16.08 -20.67
C SER A 188 -1.45 -16.03 -19.85
N VAL A 189 -1.50 -16.25 -18.52
CA VAL A 189 -0.28 -16.43 -17.70
C VAL A 189 0.55 -17.61 -18.22
N LEU A 190 -0.09 -18.75 -18.47
CA LEU A 190 0.58 -19.94 -18.99
C LEU A 190 1.20 -19.70 -20.36
N GLN A 191 0.46 -19.08 -21.29
CA GLN A 191 0.97 -18.71 -22.61
C GLN A 191 2.21 -17.81 -22.53
N ARG A 192 2.17 -16.76 -21.69
CA ARG A 192 3.30 -15.84 -21.51
C ARG A 192 4.52 -16.54 -20.90
N ARG A 193 4.31 -17.41 -19.90
CA ARG A 193 5.38 -18.23 -19.32
C ARG A 193 6.02 -19.15 -20.37
N MET A 194 5.21 -19.84 -21.17
CA MET A 194 5.68 -20.71 -22.26
C MET A 194 6.47 -19.94 -23.32
N ALA A 195 6.00 -18.75 -23.71
CA ALA A 195 6.68 -17.89 -24.66
C ALA A 195 8.03 -17.36 -24.13
N ARG A 196 8.05 -16.94 -22.86
CA ARG A 196 9.26 -16.41 -22.20
C ARG A 196 10.35 -17.47 -22.01
N ARG A 197 9.98 -18.74 -21.81
CA ARG A 197 10.90 -19.86 -21.52
C ARG A 197 11.84 -19.62 -20.33
N GLN A 198 11.51 -18.68 -19.45
CA GLN A 198 12.25 -18.37 -18.23
C GLN A 198 11.27 -18.23 -17.07
N GLU A 199 11.70 -18.69 -15.89
CA GLU A 199 10.94 -18.59 -14.65
C GLU A 199 10.65 -17.13 -14.32
N GLU A 200 11.70 -16.29 -14.34
CA GLU A 200 11.62 -14.89 -13.95
C GLU A 200 11.23 -13.98 -15.11
N ALA A 201 10.43 -12.96 -14.80
CA ALA A 201 10.21 -11.84 -15.69
C ALA A 201 11.18 -10.72 -15.32
N THR A 202 11.89 -10.18 -16.32
CA THR A 202 12.70 -8.98 -16.15
C THR A 202 12.02 -7.83 -16.87
N LEU A 203 11.63 -6.80 -16.12
CA LEU A 203 11.11 -5.55 -16.65
C LEU A 203 12.21 -4.52 -16.75
N THR A 204 12.19 -3.74 -17.83
CA THR A 204 13.01 -2.52 -17.95
C THR A 204 12.37 -1.43 -17.08
N PRO A 205 13.17 -0.68 -16.29
CA PRO A 205 12.65 0.45 -15.53
C PRO A 205 11.98 1.48 -16.45
N VAL A 206 10.77 1.90 -16.08
CA VAL A 206 10.01 2.96 -16.75
C VAL A 206 10.38 4.33 -16.16
N VAL A 207 10.58 4.36 -14.84
CA VAL A 207 11.06 5.51 -14.08
C VAL A 207 12.17 5.08 -13.11
N ASP A 208 12.82 6.05 -12.48
CA ASP A 208 13.77 5.82 -11.38
C ASP A 208 13.24 6.35 -10.04
N ALA A 209 13.94 6.04 -8.95
CA ALA A 209 13.58 6.45 -7.59
C ALA A 209 13.39 7.97 -7.46
N ARG A 210 14.22 8.77 -8.16
CA ARG A 210 14.13 10.23 -8.15
C ARG A 210 12.84 10.72 -8.83
N THR A 211 12.54 10.17 -10.00
CA THR A 211 11.32 10.48 -10.77
C THR A 211 10.09 10.07 -9.96
N LEU A 212 10.11 8.91 -9.29
CA LEU A 212 9.03 8.52 -8.38
C LEU A 212 8.80 9.55 -7.28
N GLN A 213 9.85 10.07 -6.63
CA GLN A 213 9.69 11.14 -5.64
C GLN A 213 9.09 12.42 -6.23
N MET A 214 9.42 12.77 -7.49
CA MET A 214 8.81 13.91 -8.18
C MET A 214 7.33 13.66 -8.49
N MET A 215 6.95 12.43 -8.83
CA MET A 215 5.55 12.02 -8.98
C MET A 215 4.80 12.09 -7.64
N GLN A 216 5.40 11.61 -6.54
CA GLN A 216 4.82 11.69 -5.20
C GLN A 216 4.60 13.14 -4.75
N ALA A 217 5.58 14.02 -5.00
CA ALA A 217 5.47 15.43 -4.69
C ALA A 217 4.35 16.14 -5.48
N ALA A 218 4.03 15.66 -6.69
CA ALA A 218 2.96 16.22 -7.50
C ALA A 218 1.56 16.02 -6.89
N LEU A 219 1.35 14.99 -6.07
CA LEU A 219 0.04 14.73 -5.46
C LEU A 219 -0.42 15.90 -4.56
N GLU A 220 0.50 16.62 -3.93
CA GLU A 220 0.16 17.79 -3.10
C GLU A 220 -0.37 18.97 -3.92
N SER A 221 -0.05 19.02 -5.22
CA SER A 221 -0.59 20.04 -6.13
C SER A 221 -2.01 19.75 -6.61
N VAL A 222 -2.52 18.53 -6.39
CA VAL A 222 -3.87 18.14 -6.77
C VAL A 222 -4.88 18.79 -5.82
N ALA A 223 -5.74 19.63 -6.39
CA ALA A 223 -6.79 20.35 -5.69
C ALA A 223 -7.89 19.41 -5.18
N VAL A 224 -8.33 19.66 -3.95
CA VAL A 224 -9.42 18.94 -3.31
C VAL A 224 -10.42 19.98 -2.87
N GLU A 225 -11.59 20.00 -3.49
CA GLU A 225 -12.63 20.95 -3.12
C GLU A 225 -13.11 20.69 -1.67
N ASP A 226 -13.52 21.76 -0.96
CA ASP A 226 -14.04 21.64 0.41
C ASP A 226 -15.19 20.64 0.53
N SER A 227 -16.05 20.58 -0.48
CA SER A 227 -17.17 19.65 -0.55
C SER A 227 -16.68 18.19 -0.57
N ILE A 228 -15.59 17.90 -1.28
CA ILE A 228 -14.93 16.60 -1.32
C ILE A 228 -14.23 16.30 0.01
N GLY A 229 -13.53 17.28 0.59
CA GLY A 229 -12.91 17.13 1.91
C GLY A 229 -13.94 16.80 2.99
N ARG A 230 -15.08 17.49 2.99
CA ARG A 230 -16.21 17.20 3.90
C ARG A 230 -16.86 15.86 3.62
N TYR A 231 -16.96 15.46 2.35
CA TYR A 231 -17.46 14.13 1.96
C TYR A 231 -16.56 13.01 2.51
N ILE A 232 -15.24 13.14 2.41
CA ILE A 232 -14.26 12.20 3.00
C ILE A 232 -14.46 12.07 4.51
N VAL A 233 -14.65 13.19 5.21
CA VAL A 233 -14.91 13.18 6.66
C VAL A 233 -16.26 12.53 6.99
N ALA A 234 -17.29 12.82 6.19
CA ALA A 234 -18.63 12.25 6.36
C ALA A 234 -18.62 10.73 6.19
N LEU A 235 -17.93 10.20 5.17
CA LEU A 235 -17.75 8.75 4.99
C LEU A 235 -17.09 8.12 6.22
N ALA A 236 -15.98 8.68 6.70
CA ALA A 236 -15.31 8.15 7.89
C ALA A 236 -16.19 8.24 9.15
N SER A 237 -16.95 9.32 9.35
CA SER A 237 -17.88 9.44 10.48
C SER A 237 -19.01 8.41 10.41
N ALA A 238 -19.60 8.22 9.22
CA ALA A 238 -20.66 7.25 9.00
C ALA A 238 -20.21 5.82 9.33
N THR A 239 -18.93 5.45 9.11
CA THR A 239 -18.42 4.15 9.58
C THR A 239 -18.41 4.02 11.10
N ARG A 240 -18.18 5.11 11.84
CA ARG A 240 -18.16 5.11 13.33
C ARG A 240 -19.55 5.06 13.94
N GLU A 241 -20.54 5.59 13.22
CA GLU A 241 -21.95 5.63 13.64
C GLU A 241 -22.75 4.40 13.18
N HIS A 242 -22.15 3.53 12.35
CA HIS A 242 -22.82 2.37 11.78
C HIS A 242 -23.17 1.32 12.84
N GLY A 243 -24.42 0.84 12.86
CA GLY A 243 -24.92 -0.08 13.89
C GLY A 243 -24.18 -1.42 13.97
N ALA A 244 -23.62 -1.89 12.85
CA ALA A 244 -22.83 -3.13 12.78
C ALA A 244 -21.39 -2.98 13.33
N VAL A 245 -20.95 -1.76 13.63
CA VAL A 245 -19.55 -1.44 13.93
C VAL A 245 -19.34 -1.27 15.43
N LEU A 246 -18.25 -1.88 15.93
CA LEU A 246 -17.71 -1.69 17.27
C LEU A 246 -16.71 -0.53 17.29
N VAL A 247 -15.78 -0.51 16.32
CA VAL A 247 -14.80 0.55 16.11
C VAL A 247 -14.79 0.92 14.63
N GLY A 248 -15.16 2.16 14.30
CA GLY A 248 -15.13 2.65 12.93
C GLY A 248 -13.77 3.20 12.52
N SER A 249 -13.68 3.70 11.30
CA SER A 249 -12.42 4.21 10.76
C SER A 249 -11.84 5.34 11.62
N SER A 250 -10.53 5.30 11.87
CA SER A 250 -9.78 6.37 12.54
C SER A 250 -9.62 7.61 11.65
N PRO A 251 -9.14 8.76 12.16
CA PRO A 251 -8.73 9.90 11.32
C PRO A 251 -7.68 9.54 10.26
N ARG A 252 -6.88 8.48 10.47
CA ARG A 252 -5.95 7.98 9.46
C ARG A 252 -6.67 7.43 8.24
N GLY A 253 -7.89 6.91 8.39
CA GLY A 253 -8.71 6.51 7.24
C GLY A 253 -9.19 7.70 6.41
N SER A 254 -9.58 8.82 7.04
CA SER A 254 -9.90 10.05 6.30
C SER A 254 -8.67 10.59 5.54
N LEU A 255 -7.50 10.57 6.18
CA LEU A 255 -6.24 10.93 5.51
C LEU A 255 -5.91 9.96 4.36
N ALA A 256 -6.15 8.66 4.56
CA ALA A 256 -5.92 7.66 3.51
C ALA A 256 -6.79 7.91 2.28
N LEU A 257 -8.08 8.22 2.46
CA LEU A 257 -8.97 8.60 1.37
C LEU A 257 -8.46 9.83 0.62
N LEU A 258 -8.02 10.86 1.34
CA LEU A 258 -7.49 12.09 0.73
C LEU A 258 -6.27 11.81 -0.14
N LEU A 259 -5.27 11.10 0.40
CA LEU A 259 -4.03 10.81 -0.30
C LEU A 259 -4.27 9.90 -1.52
N LEU A 260 -5.12 8.88 -1.37
CA LEU A 260 -5.44 7.95 -2.46
C LEU A 260 -6.30 8.61 -3.53
N ALA A 261 -7.24 9.47 -3.18
CA ALA A 261 -8.05 10.21 -4.15
C ALA A 261 -7.20 11.17 -4.99
N ARG A 262 -6.22 11.86 -4.37
CA ARG A 262 -5.21 12.65 -5.10
C ARG A 262 -4.37 11.78 -6.04
N ALA A 263 -3.93 10.62 -5.57
CA ALA A 263 -3.19 9.68 -6.41
C ALA A 263 -4.02 9.23 -7.62
N ARG A 264 -5.30 8.89 -7.43
CA ARG A 264 -6.23 8.52 -8.52
C ARG A 264 -6.42 9.66 -9.53
N ALA A 265 -6.66 10.88 -9.06
CA ALA A 265 -6.78 12.05 -9.92
C ALA A 265 -5.50 12.30 -10.74
N ALA A 266 -4.33 12.26 -10.10
CA ALA A 266 -3.04 12.44 -10.78
C ALA A 266 -2.75 11.32 -11.79
N MET A 267 -3.06 10.06 -11.45
CA MET A 267 -2.95 8.93 -12.37
C MET A 267 -3.87 9.08 -13.59
N ALA A 268 -5.03 9.72 -13.42
CA ALA A 268 -5.93 10.09 -14.51
C ALA A 268 -5.50 11.37 -15.26
N GLY A 269 -4.36 11.97 -14.91
CA GLY A 269 -3.84 13.19 -15.51
C GLY A 269 -4.57 14.47 -15.09
N ARG A 270 -5.41 14.41 -14.05
CA ARG A 270 -6.17 15.54 -13.52
C ARG A 270 -5.44 16.21 -12.35
N ASP A 271 -5.60 17.52 -12.25
CA ASP A 271 -5.10 18.36 -11.15
C ASP A 271 -6.17 18.65 -10.08
N TYR A 272 -7.32 17.98 -10.14
CA TYR A 272 -8.39 18.06 -9.15
C TYR A 272 -9.05 16.69 -8.88
N VAL A 273 -9.51 16.51 -7.65
CA VAL A 273 -10.24 15.31 -7.20
C VAL A 273 -11.74 15.42 -7.49
N VAL A 274 -12.35 14.32 -7.95
CA VAL A 274 -13.81 14.17 -8.09
C VAL A 274 -14.35 13.14 -7.06
N PRO A 275 -15.66 13.11 -6.77
CA PRO A 275 -16.22 12.16 -5.80
C PRO A 275 -15.92 10.70 -6.13
N GLU A 276 -15.85 10.35 -7.42
CA GLU A 276 -15.56 9.01 -7.92
C GLU A 276 -14.16 8.54 -7.50
N ASP A 277 -13.17 9.43 -7.47
CA ASP A 277 -11.82 9.11 -6.99
C ASP A 277 -11.82 8.64 -5.53
N VAL A 278 -12.69 9.22 -4.70
CA VAL A 278 -12.85 8.86 -3.29
C VAL A 278 -13.59 7.53 -3.16
N LYS A 279 -14.64 7.32 -3.96
CA LYS A 279 -15.45 6.08 -3.94
C LYS A 279 -14.62 4.87 -4.33
N ASP A 280 -13.81 4.98 -5.39
CA ASP A 280 -12.96 3.90 -5.91
C ASP A 280 -11.98 3.35 -4.85
N VAL A 281 -11.51 4.21 -3.95
CA VAL A 281 -10.51 3.85 -2.94
C VAL A 281 -11.11 3.62 -1.56
N ALA A 282 -12.42 3.81 -1.39
CA ALA A 282 -13.05 3.78 -0.08
C ALA A 282 -13.00 2.41 0.60
N ILE A 283 -13.33 1.34 -0.11
CA ILE A 283 -13.24 -0.03 0.42
C ILE A 283 -11.78 -0.39 0.78
N PRO A 284 -10.81 -0.31 -0.15
CA PRO A 284 -9.43 -0.71 0.15
C PRO A 284 -8.77 0.19 1.21
N ALA A 285 -9.23 1.42 1.41
CA ALA A 285 -8.76 2.30 2.48
C ALA A 285 -9.48 2.04 3.81
N LEU A 286 -10.78 1.84 3.86
CA LEU A 286 -11.53 1.86 5.13
C LEU A 286 -11.77 0.47 5.72
N ALA A 287 -11.92 -0.57 4.90
CA ALA A 287 -12.42 -1.86 5.37
C ALA A 287 -11.53 -2.52 6.43
N HIS A 288 -10.20 -2.40 6.34
CA HIS A 288 -9.27 -2.96 7.35
C HIS A 288 -9.15 -2.10 8.62
N ARG A 289 -9.83 -0.95 8.67
CA ARG A 289 -9.87 -0.02 9.81
C ARG A 289 -11.18 -0.12 10.60
N ILE A 290 -12.04 -1.07 10.24
CA ILE A 290 -13.36 -1.25 10.83
C ILE A 290 -13.41 -2.59 11.56
N THR A 291 -13.81 -2.52 12.83
CA THR A 291 -14.06 -3.68 13.68
C THR A 291 -15.55 -3.86 13.82
N LEU A 292 -16.06 -5.01 13.40
CA LEU A 292 -17.46 -5.35 13.54
C LEU A 292 -17.78 -5.82 14.95
N ARG A 293 -19.03 -5.62 15.37
CA ARG A 293 -19.52 -6.22 16.62
C ARG A 293 -19.61 -7.76 16.48
N PRO A 294 -19.37 -8.53 17.55
CA PRO A 294 -19.37 -9.99 17.49
C PRO A 294 -20.66 -10.61 16.91
N GLU A 295 -21.81 -9.97 17.12
CA GLU A 295 -23.10 -10.47 16.63
C GLU A 295 -23.18 -10.48 15.09
N MET A 296 -22.35 -9.67 14.41
CA MET A 296 -22.30 -9.57 12.96
C MET A 296 -21.53 -10.72 12.32
N TRP A 297 -20.65 -11.40 13.05
CA TRP A 297 -19.90 -12.54 12.55
C TRP A 297 -20.82 -13.71 12.21
N LEU A 298 -21.87 -13.91 13.01
CA LEU A 298 -22.92 -14.92 12.76
C LEU A 298 -23.70 -14.66 11.48
N ARG A 299 -23.74 -13.40 11.03
CA ARG A 299 -24.43 -12.96 9.80
C ARG A 299 -23.50 -12.95 8.58
N GLN A 300 -22.24 -13.37 8.73
CA GLN A 300 -21.20 -13.33 7.69
C GLN A 300 -21.02 -11.95 7.05
N VAL A 301 -21.28 -10.88 7.81
CA VAL A 301 -21.04 -9.50 7.34
C VAL A 301 -19.54 -9.23 7.39
N ASN A 302 -18.97 -8.73 6.29
CA ASN A 302 -17.58 -8.31 6.19
C ASN A 302 -17.47 -6.79 6.32
N PRO A 303 -16.39 -6.23 6.92
CA PRO A 303 -16.15 -4.79 6.91
C PRO A 303 -16.35 -4.07 5.57
N SER A 304 -16.03 -4.70 4.44
CA SER A 304 -16.25 -4.13 3.11
C SER A 304 -17.73 -3.84 2.82
N PHE A 305 -18.65 -4.65 3.36
CA PHE A 305 -20.09 -4.43 3.23
C PHE A 305 -20.54 -3.15 3.94
N VAL A 306 -20.02 -2.88 5.14
CA VAL A 306 -20.30 -1.63 5.86
C VAL A 306 -19.85 -0.42 5.04
N VAL A 307 -18.68 -0.49 4.42
CA VAL A 307 -18.18 0.61 3.57
C VAL A 307 -19.11 0.82 2.36
N GLN A 308 -19.61 -0.25 1.74
CA GLN A 308 -20.58 -0.15 0.64
C GLN A 308 -21.91 0.50 1.07
N GLU A 309 -22.43 0.13 2.23
CA GLU A 309 -23.65 0.76 2.79
C GLU A 309 -23.40 2.25 3.06
N VAL A 310 -22.26 2.60 3.66
CA VAL A 310 -21.86 3.99 3.91
C VAL A 310 -21.75 4.80 2.60
N LEU A 311 -21.13 4.24 1.55
CA LEU A 311 -21.03 4.89 0.24
C LEU A 311 -22.39 5.12 -0.42
N THR A 312 -23.36 4.26 -0.13
CA THR A 312 -24.73 4.39 -0.65
C THR A 312 -25.53 5.42 0.15
N ALA A 313 -25.31 5.48 1.47
CA ALA A 313 -26.07 6.34 2.38
C ALA A 313 -25.57 7.80 2.39
N VAL A 314 -24.26 8.03 2.26
CA VAL A 314 -23.68 9.38 2.30
C VAL A 314 -23.73 9.99 0.89
N PRO A 315 -24.48 11.08 0.67
CA PRO A 315 -24.59 11.67 -0.66
C PRO A 315 -23.26 12.29 -1.11
N ALA A 316 -22.85 11.96 -2.33
CA ALA A 316 -21.70 12.60 -2.97
C ALA A 316 -22.03 14.07 -3.31
N PRO A 317 -21.07 15.00 -3.18
CA PRO A 317 -21.29 16.40 -3.52
C PRO A 317 -21.44 16.58 -5.04
N ALA A 318 -22.24 17.57 -5.45
CA ALA A 318 -22.22 18.06 -6.83
C ALA A 318 -20.94 18.86 -7.04
N SER A 319 -20.12 18.49 -8.02
CA SER A 319 -18.85 19.18 -8.32
C SER A 319 -19.13 20.63 -8.73
N GLY A 320 -18.39 21.61 -8.18
CA GLY A 320 -18.56 23.00 -8.66
C GLY A 320 -17.94 24.16 -7.88
N ALA A 321 -17.31 23.98 -6.71
CA ALA A 321 -16.65 25.08 -5.98
C ALA A 321 -15.12 24.94 -5.94
N LEU A 322 -14.42 26.04 -5.65
CA LEU A 322 -12.96 26.05 -5.49
C LEU A 322 -12.58 25.76 -4.02
N PRO A 323 -11.41 25.13 -3.74
CA PRO A 323 -10.94 24.87 -2.37
C PRO A 323 -10.70 26.15 -1.57
N THR A 324 -11.12 26.22 -0.30
CA THR A 324 -10.86 27.43 0.54
C THR A 324 -9.48 27.47 1.19
N TYR A 325 -8.80 26.32 1.35
CA TYR A 325 -7.48 26.26 2.01
C TYR A 325 -6.32 26.82 1.18
N ALA A 326 -6.53 27.14 -0.11
CA ALA A 326 -5.56 27.81 -0.95
C ALA A 326 -5.42 29.32 -0.65
N ARG A 327 -6.19 29.86 0.29
CA ARG A 327 -6.12 31.24 0.76
C ARG A 327 -5.27 31.35 2.03
N HIS A 328 -3.96 31.25 1.87
CA HIS A 328 -3.02 31.78 2.85
C HIS A 328 -2.00 32.64 2.11
N ASP A 329 -2.16 33.96 2.26
CA ASP A 329 -1.19 35.00 1.91
C ASP A 329 0.09 34.86 2.75
#